data_AF-A0A7C2SLW7-F1
#
_entry.id   AF-A0A7C2SLW7-F1
#
_cell.length_a   1.000
_cell.length_b   1.000
_cell.length_c   1.000
_cell.angle_alpha   90.00
_cell.angle_beta   90.00
_cell.angle_gamma   90.00
#
_symmetry.space_group_name_H-M   'P 1'
#
loop_
_entity.id
_entity.type
_entity.pdbx_description
1 polymer ?
#
loop_
_entity_poly.entity_id
_entity_poly.type
_entity_poly.pdbx_seq_one_letter_code
_entity_poly.pdbx_strand_id
1 'polypeptide(L)'
;MPNTGKSTLFNRLTGASARTGNWPGLTVELLAAKLPLGADLVELVDLPGIYDLHGMTEDEHVVRRFLERVPVDLLVVVINAAQIDRQLPLLLQARALGVPMLAVLNMRDEAERFGVHIDVDRLGESLGFPV
;
A
#
# COMPACT_ATOMS: atom_id res chain seq x y z
N MET A 1 0.79 1.42 -7.06
CA MET A 1 1.54 2.15 -8.07
C MET A 1 2.97 1.66 -8.10
N PRO A 2 3.53 1.33 -9.27
CA PRO A 2 4.97 1.30 -9.46
C PRO A 2 5.59 2.64 -9.01
N ASN A 3 6.80 2.60 -8.47
CA ASN A 3 7.62 3.77 -8.13
C ASN A 3 7.06 4.73 -7.06
N THR A 4 6.22 4.30 -6.12
CA THR A 4 5.81 5.14 -4.96
C THR A 4 6.73 5.04 -3.75
N GLY A 5 7.81 4.24 -3.83
CA GLY A 5 8.70 3.97 -2.70
C GLY A 5 8.17 2.95 -1.69
N LYS A 6 7.15 2.16 -2.06
CA LYS A 6 6.64 1.01 -1.30
C LYS A 6 7.76 0.08 -0.82
N SER A 7 8.63 -0.37 -1.71
CA SER A 7 9.75 -1.26 -1.34
C SER A 7 10.75 -0.58 -0.40
N THR A 8 10.96 0.73 -0.53
CA THR A 8 11.81 1.50 0.40
C THR A 8 11.19 1.53 1.80
N LEU A 9 9.88 1.79 1.91
CA LEU A 9 9.17 1.77 3.19
C LEU A 9 9.19 0.37 3.80
N PHE A 10 8.86 -0.65 3.01
CA PHE A 10 8.89 -2.05 3.45
C PHE A 10 10.27 -2.44 3.99
N ASN A 11 11.34 -2.15 3.26
CA ASN A 11 12.70 -2.45 3.71
C ASN A 11 13.08 -1.67 4.98
N ARG A 12 12.64 -0.42 5.14
CA ARG A 12 12.89 0.34 6.38
C ARG A 12 12.16 -0.24 7.59
N LEU A 13 10.93 -0.71 7.41
CA LEU A 13 10.15 -1.32 8.48
C LEU A 13 10.67 -2.71 8.86
N THR A 14 11.15 -3.46 7.87
CA THR A 14 11.57 -4.86 8.04
C THR A 14 13.07 -5.02 8.32
N GLY A 15 13.89 -4.03 7.98
CA GLY A 15 15.33 -4.02 8.14
C GLY A 15 16.04 -5.04 7.24
N ALA A 16 15.94 -6.32 7.60
CA ALA A 16 16.47 -7.48 6.86
C ALA A 16 15.73 -8.80 7.20
N SER A 17 14.60 -8.73 7.91
CA SER A 17 13.88 -9.92 8.37
C SER A 17 12.87 -10.47 7.35
N ALA A 18 12.70 -9.77 6.23
CA ALA A 18 11.78 -10.18 5.17
C ALA A 18 12.20 -11.52 4.55
N ARG A 19 11.20 -12.35 4.26
CA ARG A 19 11.35 -13.65 3.61
C ARG A 19 10.31 -13.76 2.50
N THR A 20 10.61 -14.55 1.48
CA THR A 20 9.58 -14.93 0.51
C THR A 20 8.70 -16.02 1.10
N GLY A 21 7.40 -15.93 0.82
CA GLY A 21 6.39 -16.90 1.26
C GLY A 21 5.40 -17.20 0.14
N ASN A 22 4.95 -18.46 0.10
CA ASN A 22 3.89 -18.90 -0.77
C ASN A 22 2.53 -18.72 -0.08
N TRP A 23 1.61 -18.05 -0.75
CA TRP A 23 0.26 -17.82 -0.25
C TRP A 23 -0.73 -18.75 -0.98
N PRO A 24 -1.63 -19.45 -0.27
CA PRO A 24 -2.55 -20.40 -0.89
C PRO A 24 -3.38 -19.79 -2.03
N GLY A 25 -3.21 -20.33 -3.24
CA GLY A 25 -3.94 -19.87 -4.43
C GLY A 25 -3.29 -18.70 -5.19
N LEU A 26 -2.09 -18.28 -4.78
CA LEU A 26 -1.23 -17.38 -5.54
C LEU A 26 -0.12 -18.18 -6.24
N THR A 27 0.16 -17.79 -7.47
CA THR A 27 1.22 -18.37 -8.33
C THR A 27 2.56 -17.67 -8.15
N VAL A 28 2.62 -16.63 -7.32
CA VAL A 28 3.81 -15.80 -7.09
C VAL A 28 4.20 -15.80 -5.63
N GLU A 29 5.50 -15.72 -5.39
CA GLU A 29 6.06 -15.51 -4.06
C GLU A 29 5.91 -14.04 -3.66
N LEU A 30 5.43 -13.80 -2.44
CA LEU A 30 5.34 -12.47 -1.86
C LEU A 30 6.37 -12.32 -0.74
N LEU A 31 6.92 -11.11 -0.58
CA LEU A 31 7.76 -10.79 0.57
C LEU A 31 6.87 -10.57 1.79
N ALA A 32 7.24 -11.17 2.91
CA ALA A 32 6.58 -10.98 4.19
C ALA A 32 7.60 -10.87 5.32
N ALA A 33 7.25 -10.12 6.35
CA ALA A 33 8.07 -9.99 7.55
C ALA A 33 7.18 -9.90 8.80
N LYS A 34 7.62 -10.52 9.88
CA LYS A 34 6.97 -10.35 11.19
C LYS A 34 7.62 -9.20 11.94
N LEU A 35 6.82 -8.26 12.41
CA LEU A 35 7.25 -7.03 13.05
C LEU A 35 6.59 -6.90 14.43
N PRO A 36 7.36 -6.53 15.48
CA PRO A 36 6.75 -6.17 16.74
C PRO A 36 6.03 -4.82 16.59
N LEU A 37 4.78 -4.75 17.04
CA LEU A 37 3.99 -3.53 17.09
C LEU A 37 3.38 -3.39 18.49
N GLY A 38 4.09 -2.67 19.37
CA GLY A 38 3.73 -2.62 20.78
C GLY A 38 3.88 -4.00 21.44
N ALA A 39 2.77 -4.55 21.94
CA ALA A 39 2.72 -5.89 22.53
C ALA A 39 2.43 -6.99 21.50
N ASP A 40 2.00 -6.62 20.29
CA ASP A 40 1.58 -7.56 19.26
C ASP A 40 2.72 -7.90 18.28
N LEU A 41 2.60 -9.04 17.62
CA LEU A 41 3.45 -9.43 16.50
C LEU A 41 2.59 -9.45 15.23
N VAL A 42 2.84 -8.51 14.33
CA VAL A 42 2.09 -8.36 13.08
C VAL A 42 2.87 -8.93 11.90
N GLU A 43 2.18 -9.37 10.86
CA GLU A 43 2.80 -9.79 9.60
C GLU A 43 2.56 -8.71 8.54
N LEU A 44 3.65 -8.12 8.05
CA LEU A 44 3.64 -7.17 6.95
C LEU A 44 3.94 -7.90 5.65
N VAL A 45 3.03 -7.83 4.68
CA VAL A 45 3.18 -8.47 3.36
C VAL A 45 3.32 -7.40 2.28
N ASP A 46 4.36 -7.50 1.46
CA ASP A 46 4.56 -6.62 0.32
C ASP A 46 3.79 -7.14 -0.90
N LEU A 47 2.76 -6.40 -1.30
CA LEU A 47 1.97 -6.71 -2.48
C LEU A 47 2.56 -6.05 -3.74
N PRO A 48 2.37 -6.61 -4.95
CA PRO A 48 2.77 -5.97 -6.19
C PRO A 48 2.22 -4.55 -6.34
N GLY A 49 2.98 -3.68 -7.01
CA GLY A 49 2.60 -2.29 -7.21
C GLY A 49 1.59 -2.15 -8.36
N ILE A 50 0.31 -1.98 -8.04
CA ILE A 50 -0.77 -1.94 -9.05
C ILE A 50 -1.29 -0.52 -9.34
N TYR A 51 -1.93 -0.29 -10.48
CA TYR A 51 -2.63 0.98 -10.76
C TYR A 51 -4.13 0.90 -10.53
N ASP A 52 -4.73 -0.27 -10.74
CA ASP A 52 -6.18 -0.47 -10.69
C ASP A 52 -6.52 -1.84 -10.07
N LEU A 53 -7.34 -1.86 -9.01
CA LEU A 53 -7.79 -3.12 -8.39
C LEU A 53 -8.73 -3.94 -9.30
N HIS A 54 -9.32 -3.30 -10.30
CA HIS A 54 -10.18 -3.93 -11.31
C HIS A 54 -9.48 -4.17 -12.64
N GLY A 55 -8.17 -3.92 -12.71
CA GLY A 55 -7.36 -4.17 -13.89
C GLY A 55 -7.15 -5.66 -14.19
N MET A 56 -6.37 -5.91 -15.25
CA MET A 56 -6.20 -7.23 -15.88
C MET A 56 -4.73 -7.64 -16.02
N THR A 57 -3.81 -6.90 -15.39
CA THR A 57 -2.40 -7.32 -15.34
C THR A 57 -2.20 -8.46 -14.34
N GLU A 58 -1.11 -9.21 -14.48
CA GLU A 58 -0.75 -10.30 -13.56
C GLU A 58 -0.63 -9.77 -12.11
N ASP A 59 0.03 -8.64 -11.92
CA ASP A 59 0.20 -7.99 -10.61
C ASP A 59 -1.16 -7.62 -9.99
N GLU A 60 -2.09 -7.08 -10.78
CA GLU A 60 -3.45 -6.74 -10.33
C GLU A 60 -4.24 -7.98 -9.95
N HIS A 61 -4.11 -9.08 -10.70
CA HIS A 61 -4.70 -10.35 -10.35
C HIS A 61 -4.13 -10.94 -9.06
N VAL A 62 -2.82 -10.84 -8.83
CA VAL A 62 -2.18 -11.28 -7.59
C VAL A 62 -2.71 -10.50 -6.40
N VAL A 63 -2.74 -9.16 -6.49
CA VAL A 63 -3.25 -8.31 -5.40
C VAL A 63 -4.71 -8.64 -5.10
N ARG A 64 -5.56 -8.70 -6.12
CA ARG A 64 -6.98 -9.02 -5.93
C ARG A 64 -7.18 -10.39 -5.27
N ARG A 65 -6.49 -11.43 -5.76
CA ARG A 65 -6.60 -12.77 -5.17
C ARG A 65 -6.09 -12.84 -3.74
N PHE A 66 -5.03 -12.08 -3.42
CA PHE A 66 -4.53 -12.00 -2.05
C PHE A 66 -5.62 -11.43 -1.15
N LEU A 67 -6.17 -10.26 -1.51
CA LEU A 67 -7.20 -9.57 -0.72
C LEU A 67 -8.50 -10.36 -0.59
N GLU A 68 -8.85 -11.20 -1.58
CA GLU A 68 -10.03 -12.08 -1.53
C GLU A 68 -9.86 -13.29 -0.60
N ARG A 69 -8.62 -13.76 -0.39
CA ARG A 69 -8.34 -15.07 0.24
C ARG A 69 -7.68 -14.96 1.60
N VAL A 70 -6.93 -13.88 1.81
CA VAL A 70 -6.17 -13.66 3.04
C VAL A 70 -6.90 -12.61 3.85
N PRO A 71 -7.26 -12.89 5.12
CA PRO A 71 -7.82 -11.86 5.99
C PRO A 71 -6.76 -10.78 6.22
N VAL A 72 -7.14 -9.52 5.98
CA VAL A 72 -6.27 -8.35 6.15
C VAL A 72 -6.88 -7.43 7.20
N ASP A 73 -6.11 -7.13 8.24
CA ASP A 73 -6.54 -6.23 9.32
C ASP A 73 -6.33 -4.75 8.98
N LEU A 74 -5.33 -4.43 8.14
CA LEU A 74 -4.98 -3.08 7.73
C LEU A 74 -4.32 -3.06 6.35
N LEU A 75 -4.78 -2.15 5.48
CA LEU A 75 -4.11 -1.82 4.22
C LEU A 75 -3.28 -0.55 4.36
N VAL A 76 -1.98 -0.66 4.13
CA VAL A 76 -1.06 0.49 4.04
C VAL A 76 -0.80 0.80 2.57
N VAL A 77 -1.31 1.95 2.09
CA VAL A 77 -1.17 2.35 0.68
C VAL A 77 -0.17 3.48 0.55
N VAL A 78 0.97 3.19 -0.07
CA VAL A 78 2.03 4.18 -0.32
C VAL A 78 1.76 4.95 -1.60
N ILE A 79 1.66 6.26 -1.49
CA ILE A 79 1.26 7.20 -2.55
C ILE A 79 2.40 8.16 -2.85
N ASN A 80 2.67 8.43 -4.13
CA ASN A 80 3.56 9.51 -4.54
C ASN A 80 2.78 10.83 -4.46
N ALA A 81 3.16 11.69 -3.52
CA ALA A 81 2.57 13.02 -3.33
C ALA A 81 2.64 13.88 -4.60
N ALA A 82 3.70 13.77 -5.40
CA ALA A 82 3.85 14.51 -6.65
C ALA A 82 2.86 14.08 -7.74
N GLN A 83 2.20 12.93 -7.59
CA GLN A 83 1.31 12.34 -8.59
C GLN A 83 -0.06 11.97 -8.02
N ILE A 84 -0.44 12.55 -6.88
CA ILE A 84 -1.62 12.12 -6.10
C ILE A 84 -2.91 12.07 -6.91
N ASP A 85 -3.15 13.01 -7.83
CA ASP A 85 -4.36 13.02 -8.68
C ASP A 85 -4.53 11.75 -9.51
N ARG A 86 -3.42 11.20 -10.00
CA ARG A 86 -3.42 9.93 -10.76
C ARG A 86 -3.58 8.72 -9.85
N GLN A 87 -3.30 8.88 -8.56
CA GLN A 87 -3.27 7.79 -7.60
C GLN A 87 -4.50 7.68 -6.70
N LEU A 88 -5.29 8.75 -6.63
CA LEU A 88 -6.53 8.81 -5.89
C LEU A 88 -7.56 7.75 -6.31
N PRO A 89 -7.75 7.41 -7.60
CA PRO A 89 -8.71 6.36 -7.98
C PRO A 89 -8.44 5.01 -7.30
N LEU A 90 -7.18 4.60 -7.21
CA LEU A 90 -6.79 3.35 -6.54
C LEU A 90 -7.11 3.40 -5.03
N LEU A 91 -6.87 4.53 -4.37
CA LEU A 91 -7.23 4.71 -2.95
C LEU A 91 -8.73 4.54 -2.73
N LEU A 92 -9.56 5.11 -3.61
CA LEU A 92 -11.00 5.00 -3.52
C LEU A 92 -11.50 3.57 -3.76
N GLN A 93 -10.90 2.86 -4.71
CA GLN A 93 -11.19 1.43 -4.93
C GLN A 93 -10.80 0.58 -3.71
N ALA A 94 -9.61 0.82 -3.15
CA ALA A 94 -9.15 0.10 -1.97
C ALA A 94 -10.04 0.39 -0.74
N ARG A 95 -10.52 1.64 -0.60
CA ARG A 95 -11.49 2.01 0.44
C ARG A 95 -12.79 1.25 0.33
N ALA A 96 -13.25 0.99 -0.89
CA ALA A 96 -14.49 0.24 -1.13
C ALA A 96 -14.42 -1.23 -0.66
N LEU A 97 -13.22 -1.76 -0.37
CA LEU A 97 -13.04 -3.10 0.19
C LEU A 97 -13.50 -3.18 1.66
N GLY A 98 -13.69 -2.04 2.34
CA GLY A 98 -14.14 -2.00 3.74
C GLY A 98 -13.10 -2.44 4.77
N VAL A 99 -11.85 -2.66 4.35
CA VAL A 99 -10.72 -2.94 5.22
C VAL A 99 -10.20 -1.62 5.81
N PRO A 100 -9.81 -1.56 7.09
CA PRO A 100 -9.13 -0.38 7.64
C PRO A 100 -7.92 0.02 6.77
N MET A 101 -7.72 1.32 6.58
CA MET A 101 -6.68 1.84 5.69
C MET A 101 -5.81 2.91 6.36
N LEU A 102 -4.57 2.96 5.93
CA LEU A 102 -3.62 4.05 6.16
C LEU A 102 -2.99 4.41 4.82
N ALA A 103 -3.14 5.65 4.37
CA ALA A 103 -2.31 6.15 3.27
C ALA A 103 -0.98 6.65 3.82
N VAL A 104 0.09 6.51 3.04
CA VAL A 104 1.40 7.07 3.36
C VAL A 104 1.83 7.93 2.19
N LEU A 105 1.86 9.25 2.39
CA LEU A 105 2.38 10.20 1.40
C LEU A 105 3.90 10.16 1.38
N ASN A 106 4.45 9.67 0.27
CA ASN A 106 5.88 9.66 -0.01
C ASN A 106 6.23 10.69 -1.11
N MET A 107 7.53 10.93 -1.33
CA MET A 107 8.04 11.84 -2.37
C MET A 107 7.57 13.28 -2.18
N ARG A 108 7.48 13.73 -0.92
CA ARG A 108 7.08 15.10 -0.56
C ARG A 108 8.04 16.15 -1.12
N ASP A 109 9.34 15.86 -1.10
CA ASP A 109 10.39 16.71 -1.67
C ASP A 109 10.20 16.92 -3.18
N GLU A 110 9.82 15.88 -3.91
CA GLU A 110 9.47 15.98 -5.33
C GLU A 110 8.18 16.78 -5.53
N ALA A 111 7.16 16.54 -4.70
CA ALA A 111 5.90 17.29 -4.74
C ALA A 111 6.14 18.80 -4.56
N GLU A 112 6.94 19.20 -3.55
CA GLU A 112 7.30 20.59 -3.29
C GLU A 112 8.04 21.22 -4.48
N ARG A 113 8.97 20.49 -5.11
CA ARG A 113 9.69 20.95 -6.32
C ARG A 113 8.78 21.18 -7.52
N PHE A 114 7.68 20.43 -7.63
CA PHE A 114 6.67 20.62 -8.66
C PHE A 114 5.56 21.59 -8.26
N GLY A 115 5.64 22.22 -7.09
CA GLY A 115 4.62 23.15 -6.60
C GLY A 115 3.31 22.47 -6.17
N VAL A 116 3.36 21.16 -5.90
CA VAL A 116 2.22 20.39 -5.40
C VAL A 116 2.16 20.54 -3.88
N HIS A 117 1.10 21.20 -3.41
CA HIS A 117 0.83 21.37 -1.98
C HIS A 117 -0.39 20.54 -1.59
N ILE A 118 -0.21 19.66 -0.60
CA ILE A 118 -1.25 18.76 -0.10
C ILE A 118 -1.58 19.13 1.33
N ASP A 119 -2.85 19.45 1.58
CA ASP A 119 -3.41 19.56 2.91
C ASP A 119 -3.75 18.15 3.41
N VAL A 120 -2.87 17.59 4.24
CA VAL A 120 -2.94 16.20 4.69
C VAL A 120 -4.16 15.96 5.58
N ASP A 121 -4.47 16.90 6.47
CA ASP A 121 -5.60 16.79 7.38
C ASP A 121 -6.91 16.78 6.59
N ARG A 122 -7.08 17.75 5.68
CA ARG A 122 -8.27 17.83 4.82
C ARG A 122 -8.40 16.63 3.88
N LEU A 123 -7.28 16.11 3.38
CA LEU A 123 -7.26 14.91 2.56
C LEU A 123 -7.73 13.69 3.36
N GLY A 124 -7.21 13.50 4.57
CA GLY A 124 -7.63 12.43 5.48
C GLY A 124 -9.11 12.51 5.84
N GLU A 125 -9.62 13.70 6.16
CA GLU A 125 -11.05 13.94 6.41
C GLU A 125 -11.92 13.56 5.20
N SER A 126 -11.50 13.95 4.00
CA SER A 126 -12.23 13.68 2.75
C SER A 126 -12.22 12.19 2.40
N LEU A 127 -11.08 11.52 2.64
CA LEU A 127 -10.91 10.10 2.39
C LEU A 127 -11.56 9.22 3.47
N GLY A 128 -11.74 9.74 4.69
CA GLY A 128 -12.32 9.03 5.81
C GLY A 128 -11.38 8.02 6.48
N PHE A 129 -10.06 8.17 6.27
CA PHE A 129 -9.02 7.35 6.90
C PHE A 129 -7.71 8.15 7.04
N PRO A 130 -6.78 7.75 7.92
CA PRO A 130 -5.52 8.46 8.14
C PRO A 130 -4.61 8.49 6.90
N VAL A 131 -3.91 9.61 6.71
CA VAL A 131 -2.99 9.90 5.59
C VAL A 131 -1.65 10.39 6.13
#